data_AF-A0A7R9YET6-F1
#
_entry.id   AF-A0A7R9YET6-F1
#
_cell.length_a   1.000
_cell.length_b   1.000
_cell.length_c   1.000
_cell.angle_alpha   90.00
_cell.angle_beta   90.00
_cell.angle_gamma   90.00
#
_symmetry.space_group_name_H-M   'P 1'
#
loop_
_entity.id
_entity.type
_entity.pdbx_description
1 polymer ?
#
loop_
_entity_poly.entity_id
_entity_poly.type
_entity_poly.pdbx_seq_one_letter_code
_entity_poly.pdbx_strand_id
1 'polypeptide(L)'
;MGNNECFEPYTSNMYVRRVKAGEFVLVNPHLAKDLVELGLWSPDVRNQIIADGGSVQRVEGLPPKLKDLYRTVWEISPRTLIDLAADRGAFIDQSHSLNAFVAEPDYRKLTSLHFYGWKKGLKTGMYYLRTKPAANAIQFTVENQPTESRRRRSPASVGAAGPVCESCST
;
A
#
# COMPACT_ATOMS: atom_id res chain seq x y z
N MET A 1 22.82 8.81 8.20
CA MET A 1 23.16 8.21 6.89
C MET A 1 22.03 8.29 5.87
N GLY A 2 20.76 8.47 6.25
CA GLY A 2 19.68 8.71 5.26
C GLY A 2 19.26 7.48 4.46
N ASN A 3 19.62 6.29 4.91
CA ASN A 3 19.29 5.01 4.28
C ASN A 3 17.98 4.43 4.84
N ASN A 4 17.40 3.47 4.13
CA ASN A 4 16.29 2.68 4.65
C ASN A 4 16.71 1.84 5.86
N GLU A 5 15.74 1.36 6.62
CA GLU A 5 15.98 0.57 7.82
C GLU A 5 16.53 -0.83 7.48
N CYS A 6 17.78 -1.07 7.88
CA CYS A 6 18.42 -2.40 7.87
C CYS A 6 18.25 -3.16 6.55
N PHE A 7 17.71 -4.38 6.58
CA PHE A 7 17.42 -5.23 5.42
C PHE A 7 15.93 -5.19 5.02
N GLU A 8 15.18 -4.20 5.49
CA GLU A 8 13.76 -4.10 5.20
C GLU A 8 13.51 -3.49 3.82
N PRO A 9 12.43 -3.88 3.12
CA PRO A 9 11.93 -3.12 1.99
C PRO A 9 11.41 -1.74 2.42
N TYR A 10 11.27 -0.83 1.46
CA TYR A 10 10.63 0.47 1.75
C TYR A 10 9.18 0.26 2.19
N THR A 11 8.82 0.80 3.36
CA THR A 11 7.45 0.74 3.87
C THR A 11 6.48 1.60 3.06
N SER A 12 6.98 2.70 2.51
CA SER A 12 6.27 3.62 1.63
C SER A 12 7.28 4.39 0.75
N ASN A 13 6.91 4.68 -0.50
CA ASN A 13 7.70 5.58 -1.34
C ASN A 13 7.41 7.06 -1.11
N MET A 14 6.32 7.39 -0.41
CA MET A 14 6.00 8.77 -0.06
C MET A 14 5.14 8.84 1.21
N TYR A 15 5.57 9.65 2.17
CA TYR A 15 4.88 9.80 3.45
C TYR A 15 4.93 11.23 3.95
N VAL A 16 3.91 11.60 4.73
CA VAL A 16 3.82 12.91 5.36
C VAL A 16 4.53 12.85 6.71
N ARG A 17 5.55 13.69 6.89
CA ARG A 17 6.21 13.90 8.18
C ARG A 17 5.71 15.20 8.79
N ARG A 18 5.09 15.06 9.96
CA ARG A 18 4.66 16.19 10.79
C ARG A 18 5.80 16.62 11.69
N VAL A 19 6.18 17.89 11.62
CA VAL A 19 7.16 18.52 12.53
C VAL A 19 6.52 19.79 13.14
N LYS A 20 7.16 20.37 14.16
CA LYS A 20 6.65 21.60 14.81
C LYS A 20 6.43 22.76 13.82
N ALA A 21 7.16 22.77 12.71
CA ALA A 21 7.09 23.79 11.66
C ALA A 21 6.04 23.51 10.57
N GLY A 22 5.33 22.37 10.62
CA GLY A 22 4.29 22.01 9.65
C GLY A 22 4.36 20.57 9.16
N GLU A 23 3.63 20.28 8.08
CA GLU A 23 3.62 18.98 7.42
C GLU A 23 4.46 19.01 6.15
N PHE A 24 5.39 18.06 6.03
CA PHE A 24 6.25 17.94 4.85
C PHE A 24 6.03 16.58 4.21
N VAL A 25 5.84 16.56 2.90
CA VAL A 25 5.78 15.32 2.13
C VAL A 25 7.21 14.90 1.81
N LEU A 26 7.64 13.75 2.32
CA LEU A 26 8.91 13.14 1.96
C LEU A 26 8.68 12.07 0.90
N VAL A 27 9.46 12.11 -0.15
CA VAL A 27 9.48 11.13 -1.24
C VAL A 27 10.77 10.31 -1.15
N ASN A 28 10.70 9.04 -1.56
CA ASN A 28 11.88 8.21 -1.76
C ASN A 28 12.80 8.90 -2.78
N PRO A 29 14.02 9.30 -2.38
CA PRO A 29 14.90 10.08 -3.24
C PRO A 29 15.27 9.34 -4.53
N HIS A 30 15.33 8.00 -4.48
CA HIS A 30 15.59 7.18 -5.66
C HIS A 30 14.41 7.25 -6.64
N LEU A 31 13.17 7.09 -6.16
CA LEU A 31 11.98 7.18 -7.01
C LEU A 31 11.85 8.57 -7.64
N ALA A 32 12.08 9.63 -6.86
CA ALA A 32 12.00 10.99 -7.36
C ALA A 32 13.03 11.23 -8.49
N LYS A 33 14.26 10.74 -8.32
CA LYS A 33 15.30 10.83 -9.34
C LYS A 33 14.89 10.10 -10.62
N ASP A 34 14.48 8.84 -10.53
CA ASP A 34 14.09 8.03 -11.69
C ASP A 34 12.89 8.64 -12.44
N LEU A 35 11.90 9.17 -11.72
CA LEU A 35 10.75 9.84 -12.34
C LEU A 35 11.13 11.14 -13.06
N VAL A 36 12.08 11.90 -12.51
CA VAL A 36 12.58 13.14 -13.15
C VAL A 36 13.40 12.79 -14.40
N GLU A 37 14.28 11.80 -14.33
CA GLU A 37 15.09 11.36 -15.47
C GLU A 37 14.24 10.82 -16.63
N LEU A 38 13.12 10.16 -16.31
CA LEU A 38 12.15 9.68 -17.31
C LEU A 38 11.17 10.75 -17.79
N GLY A 39 11.20 11.96 -17.23
CA GLY A 39 10.24 13.02 -17.55
C GLY A 39 8.79 12.70 -17.12
N LEU A 40 8.63 11.79 -16.15
CA LEU A 40 7.34 11.32 -15.63
C LEU A 40 6.92 12.01 -14.33
N TRP A 41 7.78 12.85 -13.75
CA TRP A 41 7.47 13.59 -12.53
C TRP A 41 6.49 14.72 -12.80
N SER A 42 5.25 14.58 -12.31
CA SER A 42 4.22 15.62 -12.37
C SER A 42 3.48 15.78 -11.02
N PRO A 43 2.80 16.92 -10.79
CA PRO A 43 1.94 17.10 -9.61
C PRO A 43 0.86 16.02 -9.51
N ASP A 44 0.31 15.56 -10.65
CA ASP A 44 -0.71 14.51 -10.69
C ASP A 44 -0.15 13.16 -10.24
N VAL A 45 1.04 12.79 -10.74
CA VAL A 45 1.73 11.56 -10.31
C VAL A 45 2.03 11.61 -8.82
N ARG A 46 2.50 12.76 -8.32
CA ARG A 46 2.74 12.96 -6.89
C ARG A 46 1.44 12.77 -6.10
N ASN A 47 0.38 13.47 -6.45
CA ASN A 47 -0.89 13.40 -5.72
C ASN A 47 -1.48 11.98 -5.75
N GLN A 48 -1.34 11.26 -6.87
CA GLN A 48 -1.77 9.88 -7.00
C GLN A 48 -0.99 8.95 -6.07
N ILE A 49 0.35 9.06 -6.01
CA ILE A 49 1.17 8.23 -5.11
C ILE A 49 0.82 8.54 -3.64
N ILE A 50 0.53 9.81 -3.30
CA ILE A 50 0.08 10.18 -1.96
C ILE A 50 -1.26 9.48 -1.65
N ALA A 51 -2.26 9.63 -2.52
CA ALA A 51 -3.57 9.01 -2.40
C ALA A 51 -3.49 7.47 -2.28
N ASP A 52 -2.51 6.86 -2.94
CA ASP A 52 -2.23 5.42 -2.89
C ASP A 52 -1.41 4.98 -1.67
N GLY A 53 -1.15 5.89 -0.71
CA GLY A 53 -0.39 5.59 0.50
C GLY A 53 1.08 5.31 0.26
N GLY A 54 1.65 5.91 -0.79
CA GLY A 54 3.05 5.74 -1.20
C GLY A 54 3.31 4.55 -2.12
N SER A 55 2.25 3.89 -2.62
CA SER A 55 2.36 2.87 -3.65
C SER A 55 2.44 3.50 -5.05
N VAL A 56 3.21 2.89 -5.95
CA VAL A 56 3.30 3.31 -7.36
C VAL A 56 2.51 2.38 -8.30
N GLN A 57 1.89 1.33 -7.77
CA GLN A 57 1.31 0.26 -8.60
C GLN A 57 0.12 0.75 -9.44
N ARG A 58 -0.70 1.63 -8.87
CA ARG A 58 -1.91 2.17 -9.52
C ARG A 58 -1.68 3.44 -10.34
N VAL A 59 -0.47 3.99 -10.31
CA VAL A 59 -0.14 5.19 -11.09
C VAL A 59 -0.11 4.82 -12.58
N GLU A 60 -0.91 5.51 -13.38
CA GLU A 60 -0.95 5.34 -14.83
C GLU A 60 0.30 5.95 -15.49
N GLY A 61 0.75 5.39 -16.62
CA GLY A 61 1.90 5.89 -17.37
C GLY A 61 3.29 5.46 -16.84
N LEU A 62 3.39 4.85 -15.65
CA LEU A 62 4.68 4.33 -15.17
C LEU A 62 5.07 3.00 -15.83
N PRO A 63 6.34 2.85 -16.26
CA PRO A 63 6.84 1.59 -16.81
C PRO A 63 6.71 0.41 -15.82
N PRO A 64 6.36 -0.81 -16.27
CA PRO A 64 6.22 -1.97 -15.39
C PRO A 64 7.48 -2.25 -14.55
N LYS A 65 8.66 -2.12 -15.17
CA LYS A 65 9.95 -2.29 -14.47
C LYS A 65 10.13 -1.33 -13.29
N LEU A 66 9.65 -0.09 -13.44
CA LEU A 66 9.70 0.92 -12.38
C LEU A 66 8.75 0.54 -11.24
N LYS A 67 7.54 0.09 -11.58
CA LYS A 67 6.57 -0.40 -10.60
C LYS A 67 7.09 -1.61 -9.83
N ASP A 68 7.81 -2.52 -10.48
CA ASP A 68 8.43 -3.68 -9.84
C ASP A 68 9.57 -3.29 -8.90
N LEU A 69 10.39 -2.31 -9.28
CA LEU A 69 11.50 -1.82 -8.46
C LEU A 69 11.03 -1.12 -7.18
N TYR A 70 9.96 -0.33 -7.28
CA TYR A 70 9.44 0.47 -6.17
C TYR A 70 8.25 -0.17 -5.46
N ARG A 71 8.20 -1.50 -5.45
CA ARG A 71 7.22 -2.22 -4.61
C ARG A 71 7.43 -1.88 -3.15
N THR A 72 6.33 -1.53 -2.48
CA THR A 72 6.36 -1.33 -1.03
C THR A 72 6.37 -2.68 -0.31
N VAL A 73 6.74 -2.69 0.96
CA VAL A 73 6.73 -3.90 1.79
C VAL A 73 5.36 -4.60 1.82
N TRP A 74 4.29 -3.85 1.61
CA TRP A 74 2.90 -4.34 1.60
C TRP A 74 2.52 -5.06 0.30
N GLU A 75 3.31 -4.87 -0.76
CA GLU A 75 3.12 -5.46 -2.09
C GLU A 75 4.04 -6.68 -2.28
N ILE A 76 5.02 -6.87 -1.40
CA ILE A 76 5.95 -8.00 -1.42
C ILE A 76 5.36 -9.15 -0.61
N SER A 77 5.49 -10.37 -1.14
CA SER A 77 5.05 -11.58 -0.44
C SER A 77 5.83 -11.75 0.87
N PRO A 78 5.16 -11.91 2.03
CA PRO A 78 5.83 -12.18 3.30
C PRO A 78 6.69 -13.44 3.27
N ARG A 79 6.34 -14.44 2.44
CA ARG A 79 7.15 -15.65 2.27
C ARG A 79 8.50 -15.36 1.65
N THR A 80 8.54 -14.48 0.65
CA THR A 80 9.79 -14.06 0.01
C THR A 80 10.72 -13.39 1.01
N LEU A 81 10.18 -12.60 1.94
CA LEU A 81 10.99 -12.00 3.01
C LEU A 81 11.56 -13.06 3.95
N ILE A 82 10.79 -14.09 4.29
CA ILE A 82 11.26 -15.24 5.08
C ILE A 82 12.33 -16.04 4.34
N ASP A 83 12.16 -16.27 3.04
CA ASP A 83 13.15 -17.00 2.24
C ASP A 83 14.49 -16.24 2.19
N LEU A 84 14.46 -14.94 1.89
CA LEU A 84 15.65 -14.08 1.91
C LEU A 84 16.26 -13.95 3.32
N ALA A 85 15.43 -14.05 4.37
CA ALA A 85 15.89 -14.10 5.75
C ALA A 85 16.61 -15.42 6.06
N ALA A 86 16.10 -16.55 5.57
CA ALA A 86 16.72 -17.85 5.77
C ALA A 86 18.04 -17.96 4.98
N ASP A 87 18.06 -17.48 3.73
CA ASP A 87 19.25 -17.50 2.86
C ASP A 87 20.42 -16.74 3.49
N ARG A 88 20.18 -15.52 4.01
CA ARG A 88 21.23 -14.76 4.71
C ARG A 88 21.56 -15.35 6.08
N GLY A 89 20.58 -15.98 6.74
CA GLY A 89 20.70 -16.57 8.07
C GLY A 89 21.77 -17.65 8.15
N ALA A 90 22.08 -18.32 7.03
CA ALA A 90 23.20 -19.27 6.93
C ALA A 90 24.58 -18.66 7.23
N PHE A 91 24.71 -17.34 7.07
CA PHE A 91 25.95 -16.59 7.30
C PHE A 91 25.91 -15.72 8.57
N ILE A 92 24.88 -15.88 9.41
CA ILE A 92 24.70 -15.12 10.66
C ILE A 92 24.87 -16.08 11.84
N ASP A 93 25.89 -15.80 12.67
CA ASP A 93 26.22 -16.59 13.87
C ASP A 93 25.12 -16.52 14.95
N GLN A 94 24.52 -15.33 15.13
CA GLN A 94 23.40 -15.08 16.03
C GLN A 94 22.06 -15.10 15.27
N SER A 95 21.27 -14.04 15.34
CA SER A 95 20.00 -13.89 14.64
C SER A 95 19.88 -12.46 14.07
N HIS A 96 18.71 -12.11 13.56
CA HIS A 96 18.43 -10.79 13.01
C HIS A 96 16.97 -10.40 13.23
N SER A 97 16.73 -9.10 13.43
CA SER A 97 15.43 -8.55 13.78
C SER A 97 14.47 -8.51 12.60
N LEU A 98 13.82 -9.63 12.30
CA LEU A 98 12.91 -9.75 11.16
C LEU A 98 11.49 -9.25 11.50
N ASN A 99 11.10 -8.08 11.00
CA ASN A 99 9.71 -7.62 11.08
C ASN A 99 8.81 -8.35 10.07
N ALA A 100 7.58 -8.66 10.47
CA ALA A 100 6.54 -9.21 9.62
C ALA A 100 5.53 -8.13 9.25
N PHE A 101 5.24 -7.99 7.96
CA PHE A 101 4.28 -7.00 7.45
C PHE A 101 3.07 -7.72 6.89
N VAL A 102 1.92 -7.53 7.54
CA VAL A 102 0.65 -8.15 7.12
C VAL A 102 -0.43 -7.08 7.16
N ALA A 103 -0.81 -6.56 5.99
CA ALA A 103 -1.75 -5.45 5.88
C ALA A 103 -3.06 -5.76 6.64
N GLU A 104 -3.66 -6.92 6.35
CA GLU A 104 -4.88 -7.42 6.98
C GLU A 104 -4.58 -8.76 7.68
N PRO A 105 -4.26 -8.73 8.99
CA PRO A 105 -3.93 -9.92 9.75
C PRO A 105 -5.16 -10.82 9.90
N ASP A 106 -4.96 -12.12 9.69
CA ASP A 106 -5.92 -13.17 9.96
C ASP A 106 -5.20 -14.33 10.64
N TYR A 107 -5.91 -15.09 11.48
CA TYR A 107 -5.37 -16.24 12.21
C TYR A 107 -4.70 -17.23 11.26
N ARG A 108 -5.31 -17.53 10.10
CA ARG A 108 -4.72 -18.47 9.14
C ARG A 108 -3.43 -17.92 8.54
N LYS A 109 -3.42 -16.63 8.16
CA LYS A 109 -2.23 -15.96 7.60
C LYS A 109 -1.08 -15.97 8.60
N LEU A 110 -1.32 -15.51 9.83
CA LEU A 110 -0.29 -15.41 10.88
C LEU A 110 0.24 -16.78 11.29
N THR A 111 -0.64 -17.77 11.45
CA THR A 111 -0.26 -19.14 11.75
C THR A 111 0.63 -19.70 10.64
N SER A 112 0.20 -19.57 9.38
CA SER A 112 0.99 -20.05 8.25
C SER A 112 2.37 -19.38 8.16
N LEU A 113 2.46 -18.09 8.49
CA LEU A 113 3.71 -17.33 8.47
C LEU A 113 4.69 -17.82 9.54
N HIS A 114 4.22 -18.01 10.77
CA HIS A 114 5.04 -18.52 11.88
C HIS A 114 5.56 -19.93 11.57
N PHE A 115 4.68 -20.84 11.15
CA PHE A 115 5.08 -22.20 10.80
C PHE A 115 6.02 -22.23 9.60
N TYR A 116 5.87 -21.32 8.64
CA TYR A 116 6.78 -21.23 7.49
C TYR A 116 8.20 -20.81 7.93
N GLY A 117 8.32 -19.74 8.73
CA GLY A 117 9.60 -19.30 9.27
C GLY A 117 10.28 -20.35 10.14
N TRP A 118 9.53 -21.03 11.00
CA TRP A 118 10.03 -22.12 11.83
C TRP A 118 10.56 -23.30 11.00
N LYS A 119 9.79 -23.75 9.99
CA LYS A 119 10.22 -24.83 9.08
C LYS A 119 11.45 -24.47 8.25
N LYS A 120 11.67 -23.18 7.98
CA LYS A 120 12.86 -22.67 7.29
C LYS A 120 14.08 -22.54 8.20
N GLY A 121 13.95 -22.83 9.49
CA GLY A 121 15.06 -22.79 10.45
C GLY A 121 15.42 -21.39 10.94
N LEU A 122 14.53 -20.40 10.81
CA LEU A 122 14.78 -19.07 11.34
C LEU A 122 14.84 -19.09 12.88
N LYS A 123 15.92 -18.52 13.44
CA LYS A 123 16.07 -18.30 14.87
C LYS A 123 15.08 -17.25 15.39
N THR A 124 14.90 -16.16 14.64
CA THR A 124 13.86 -15.15 14.89
C THR A 124 12.83 -15.21 13.77
N GLY A 125 11.69 -15.86 14.02
CA GLY A 125 10.60 -15.97 13.05
C GLY A 125 9.80 -14.67 12.87
N MET A 126 9.72 -13.83 13.91
CA MET A 126 9.05 -12.54 13.88
C MET A 126 9.55 -11.66 15.05
N TYR A 127 9.88 -10.41 14.75
CA TYR A 127 10.23 -9.38 15.74
C TYR A 127 9.00 -8.52 16.07
N TYR A 128 8.61 -7.61 15.17
CA TYR A 128 7.31 -6.95 15.23
C TYR A 128 6.37 -7.46 14.14
N LEU A 129 5.09 -7.54 14.48
CA LEU A 129 4.01 -7.59 13.50
C LEU A 129 3.56 -6.16 13.18
N ARG A 130 3.68 -5.76 11.92
CA ARG A 130 3.22 -4.48 11.39
C ARG A 130 1.97 -4.70 10.54
N THR A 131 0.90 -4.00 10.88
CA THR A 131 -0.39 -4.09 10.19
C THR A 131 -0.79 -2.72 9.63
N LYS A 132 -1.71 -2.71 8.65
CA LYS A 132 -2.31 -1.46 8.19
C LYS A 132 -3.60 -1.19 8.98
N PRO A 133 -3.90 0.08 9.31
CA PRO A 133 -5.20 0.42 9.84
C PRO A 133 -6.29 0.15 8.79
N ALA A 134 -7.48 -0.26 9.24
CA ALA A 134 -8.60 -0.56 8.36
C ALA A 134 -9.11 0.66 7.56
N ALA A 135 -8.88 1.87 8.07
CA ALA A 135 -9.17 3.12 7.38
C ALA A 135 -7.89 3.94 7.23
N ASN A 136 -7.65 4.47 6.03
CA ASN A 136 -6.61 5.46 5.81
C ASN A 136 -7.06 6.78 6.44
N ALA A 137 -6.15 7.47 7.12
CA ALA A 137 -6.40 8.84 7.55
C ALA A 137 -6.71 9.70 6.32
N ILE A 138 -7.71 10.58 6.40
CA ILE A 138 -8.06 11.52 5.34
C ILE A 138 -6.81 12.33 5.01
N GLN A 139 -6.27 12.13 3.80
CA GLN A 139 -5.09 12.84 3.36
C GLN A 139 -5.52 14.16 2.74
N PHE A 140 -5.25 15.25 3.44
CA PHE A 140 -5.53 16.61 2.98
C PHE A 140 -4.43 17.06 2.02
N THR A 141 -4.33 16.44 0.85
CA THR A 141 -3.41 16.92 -0.19
C THR A 141 -4.20 17.43 -1.37
N VAL A 142 -4.41 18.76 -1.34
CA VAL A 142 -4.68 19.70 -2.45
C VAL A 142 -5.86 19.35 -3.39
N GLU A 143 -6.86 20.23 -3.37
CA GLU A 143 -8.03 20.35 -4.27
C GLU A 143 -8.47 19.06 -4.97
N ASN A 144 -9.49 18.42 -4.39
CA ASN A 144 -10.32 17.45 -5.11
C ASN A 144 -11.00 18.15 -6.30
N GLN A 145 -10.35 18.17 -7.47
CA GLN A 145 -11.07 18.41 -8.72
C GLN A 145 -12.09 17.26 -8.86
N PRO A 146 -13.41 17.55 -8.89
CA PRO A 146 -14.40 16.50 -9.00
C PRO A 146 -14.22 15.83 -10.37
N THR A 147 -13.79 14.58 -10.38
CA THR A 147 -13.78 13.75 -11.60
C THR A 147 -15.20 13.63 -12.12
N GLU A 148 -15.52 14.45 -13.13
CA GLU A 148 -16.83 14.58 -13.76
C GLU A 148 -17.21 13.37 -14.65
N SER A 149 -16.44 12.28 -14.61
CA SER A 149 -16.53 11.19 -15.58
C SER A 149 -17.53 10.08 -15.25
N ARG A 150 -18.26 10.12 -14.13
CA ARG A 150 -19.24 9.06 -13.76
C ARG A 150 -20.71 9.42 -14.03
N ARG A 151 -21.03 10.58 -14.61
CA ARG A 151 -22.40 10.90 -15.05
C ARG A 151 -22.59 10.65 -16.55
N ARG A 152 -22.54 9.39 -16.97
CA ARG A 152 -23.11 8.97 -18.27
C ARG A 152 -24.42 8.21 -18.05
N ARG A 153 -25.50 9.01 -18.07
CA ARG A 153 -26.85 8.77 -18.59
C ARG A 153 -27.45 7.36 -18.46
N SER A 154 -28.41 7.23 -17.55
CA SER A 154 -29.57 6.34 -17.74
C SER A 154 -30.74 7.21 -18.23
N PRO A 155 -31.49 6.85 -19.29
CA PRO A 155 -32.61 7.65 -19.74
C PRO A 155 -33.80 7.51 -18.78
N ALA A 156 -34.48 8.62 -18.57
CA ALA A 156 -35.63 8.78 -17.69
C ALA A 156 -36.86 7.99 -18.20
N SER A 157 -37.48 7.19 -17.34
CA SER A 157 -38.88 6.76 -17.51
C SER A 157 -39.79 7.76 -16.78
N VAL A 158 -40.60 8.47 -17.56
CA VAL A 158 -41.55 9.47 -17.12
C VAL A 158 -42.86 8.80 -16.66
N GLY A 159 -43.31 9.13 -15.44
CA GLY A 159 -44.72 9.37 -15.09
C GLY A 159 -45.61 8.16 -14.73
N ALA A 160 -46.07 8.08 -13.48
CA ALA A 160 -47.40 8.56 -13.08
C ALA A 160 -47.77 8.04 -11.67
N ALA A 161 -48.29 8.92 -10.83
CA ALA A 161 -48.83 8.61 -9.50
C ALA A 161 -50.32 8.25 -9.60
N GLY A 162 -50.78 7.27 -8.79
CA GLY A 162 -52.21 7.08 -8.47
C GLY A 162 -52.54 5.68 -7.93
N PRO A 163 -53.36 5.54 -6.86
CA PRO A 163 -53.42 4.34 -6.00
C PRO A 163 -54.64 3.44 -6.26
N VAL A 164 -54.65 2.23 -5.66
CA VAL A 164 -55.71 1.58 -4.85
C VAL A 164 -55.44 0.07 -4.80
N CYS A 165 -55.35 -0.45 -3.58
CA CYS A 165 -55.30 -1.87 -3.25
C CYS A 165 -56.73 -2.34 -2.98
N GLU A 166 -57.23 -3.33 -3.73
CA GLU A 166 -58.54 -3.93 -3.52
C GLU A 166 -58.47 -5.45 -3.55
N SER A 167 -59.27 -6.06 -2.67
CA SER A 167 -59.62 -7.48 -2.53
C SER A 167 -58.62 -8.46 -1.90
N CYS A 168 -58.72 -8.61 -0.58
CA CYS A 168 -58.83 -9.95 0.00
C CYS A 168 -60.19 -10.53 -0.38
N SER A 169 -60.19 -11.71 -0.98
CA SER A 169 -61.37 -12.54 -1.21
C SER A 169 -61.04 -13.98 -0.82
N THR A 170 -61.26 -14.30 0.45
CA THR A 170 -61.99 -15.46 1.00
C THR A 170 -61.75 -15.50 2.51
#